data_AF-X0XZC4-F1
#
_entry.id   AF-X0XZC4-F1
#
_cell.length_a   1.000
_cell.length_b   1.000
_cell.length_c   1.000
_cell.angle_alpha   90.00
_cell.angle_beta   90.00
_cell.angle_gamma   90.00
#
_symmetry.space_group_name_H-M   'P 1'
#
loop_
_entity.id
_entity.type
_entity.pdbx_description
1 polymer ?
#
loop_
_entity_poly.entity_id
_entity_poly.type
_entity_poly.pdbx_seq_one_letter_code
_entity_poly.pdbx_strand_id
1 'polypeptide(L)'
;MRNLKSELAAGKVLLGVYIYLPWVEAVEIAGYAGYDVLLINTEHGAIDASDAQALVLAAQGAGIAPIWRVSGVNRGEIKKALDWGAAGVFVPEIRTAEDAALVVEAARYPPAGQRGVDPRRPTRYGMADKRAYMQRANDEVVVC
;
A
#
# COMPACT_ATOMS: atom_id res chain seq x y z
N MET A 1 -12.22 4.89 -0.07
CA MET A 1 -11.40 3.83 0.54
C MET A 1 -11.07 4.27 1.95
N ARG A 2 -10.90 3.34 2.90
CA ARG A 2 -10.63 3.68 4.30
C ARG A 2 -9.31 4.44 4.42
N ASN A 3 -9.26 5.42 5.32
CA ASN A 3 -8.03 6.13 5.64
C ASN A 3 -7.40 5.48 6.87
N LEU A 4 -6.51 4.51 6.63
CA LEU A 4 -5.86 3.74 7.69
C LEU A 4 -5.10 4.64 8.67
N LYS A 5 -4.40 5.67 8.16
CA LYS A 5 -3.60 6.56 8.99
C LYS A 5 -4.46 7.34 9.98
N SER A 6 -5.61 7.86 9.53
CA SER A 6 -6.58 8.54 10.40
C SER A 6 -7.25 7.58 11.39
N GLU A 7 -7.60 6.37 10.96
CA GLU A 7 -8.17 5.33 11.85
C GLU A 7 -7.17 4.96 12.96
N LEU A 8 -5.90 4.72 12.62
CA LEU A 8 -4.84 4.41 13.57
C LEU A 8 -4.56 5.59 14.51
N ALA A 9 -4.52 6.82 13.99
CA ALA A 9 -4.34 8.03 14.82
C ALA A 9 -5.50 8.24 15.81
N ALA A 10 -6.70 7.78 15.48
CA ALA A 10 -7.86 7.78 16.38
C ALA A 10 -7.87 6.62 17.39
N GLY A 11 -6.82 5.79 17.42
CA GLY A 11 -6.70 4.64 18.33
C GLY A 11 -7.56 3.44 17.94
N LYS A 12 -8.08 3.39 16.70
CA LYS A 12 -8.83 2.24 16.22
C LYS A 12 -7.89 1.04 16.05
N VAL A 13 -8.29 -0.10 16.58
CA VAL A 13 -7.63 -1.39 16.32
C VAL A 13 -8.08 -1.90 14.96
N LEU A 14 -7.12 -2.25 14.10
CA LEU A 14 -7.38 -2.79 12.77
C LEU A 14 -6.96 -4.26 12.72
N LEU A 15 -7.86 -5.13 12.27
CA LEU A 15 -7.61 -6.55 12.09
C LEU A 15 -7.00 -6.79 10.70
N GLY A 16 -5.73 -7.22 10.69
CA GLY A 16 -4.99 -7.56 9.47
C GLY A 16 -4.88 -9.06 9.24
N VAL A 17 -4.79 -9.47 7.98
CA VAL A 17 -4.48 -10.85 7.57
C VAL A 17 -3.35 -10.86 6.53
N TYR A 18 -2.41 -11.79 6.68
CA TYR A 18 -1.37 -12.02 5.68
C TYR A 18 -1.85 -12.94 4.56
N ILE A 19 -1.35 -12.67 3.36
CA ILE A 19 -1.50 -13.57 2.23
C ILE A 19 -0.13 -13.89 1.61
N TYR A 20 0.13 -15.18 1.41
CA TYR A 20 1.39 -15.73 0.89
C TYR A 20 1.24 -16.40 -0.47
N LEU A 21 0.01 -16.60 -0.92
CA LEU A 21 -0.35 -17.23 -2.19
C LEU A 21 -1.27 -16.29 -2.97
N PRO A 22 -1.21 -16.28 -4.31
CA PRO A 22 -1.95 -15.32 -5.14
C PRO A 22 -3.44 -15.67 -5.29
N TRP A 23 -4.13 -15.96 -4.18
CA TRP A 23 -5.53 -16.40 -4.15
C TRP A 23 -6.47 -15.20 -3.94
N VAL A 24 -7.00 -14.67 -5.04
CA VAL A 24 -7.93 -13.52 -5.01
C VAL A 24 -9.24 -13.84 -4.29
N GLU A 25 -9.69 -15.10 -4.34
CA GLU A 25 -10.89 -15.58 -3.65
C GLU A 25 -10.72 -15.53 -2.14
N ALA A 26 -9.52 -15.81 -1.63
CA ALA A 26 -9.20 -15.69 -0.20
C ALA A 26 -9.30 -14.24 0.28
N VAL A 27 -8.99 -13.27 -0.58
CA VAL A 27 -9.14 -11.83 -0.28
C VAL A 27 -10.60 -11.45 -0.18
N GLU A 28 -11.46 -11.95 -1.08
CA GLU A 28 -12.91 -11.70 -1.00
C GLU A 28 -13.50 -12.28 0.29
N ILE A 29 -13.13 -13.54 0.62
CA ILE A 29 -13.54 -14.19 1.88
C ILE A 29 -13.08 -13.37 3.09
N ALA A 30 -11.85 -12.84 3.09
CA ALA A 30 -11.36 -11.99 4.16
C ALA A 30 -12.20 -10.70 4.31
N GLY A 31 -12.70 -10.15 3.20
CA GLY A 31 -13.59 -8.99 3.22
C GLY A 31 -14.91 -9.30 3.90
N TYR A 32 -15.54 -10.42 3.54
CA TYR A 32 -16.77 -10.89 4.20
C TYR A 32 -16.56 -11.23 5.68
N ALA A 33 -15.38 -11.72 6.05
CA ALA A 33 -15.02 -12.00 7.43
C ALA A 33 -14.75 -10.74 8.27
N GLY A 34 -14.72 -9.55 7.66
CA GLY A 34 -14.58 -8.27 8.35
C GLY A 34 -13.14 -7.84 8.63
N TYR A 35 -12.16 -8.36 7.89
CA TYR A 35 -10.78 -7.87 7.99
C TYR A 35 -10.65 -6.45 7.46
N ASP A 36 -9.82 -5.64 8.12
CA ASP A 36 -9.60 -4.24 7.77
C ASP A 36 -8.44 -4.08 6.78
N VAL A 37 -7.41 -4.94 6.91
CA VAL A 37 -6.14 -4.84 6.19
C VAL A 37 -5.73 -6.18 5.59
N LEU A 38 -5.29 -6.17 4.33
CA LEU A 38 -4.63 -7.30 3.67
C LEU A 38 -3.13 -7.01 3.57
N LEU A 39 -2.31 -7.86 4.17
CA LEU A 39 -0.85 -7.80 4.09
C LEU A 39 -0.36 -8.71 2.98
N ILE A 40 -0.01 -8.11 1.84
CA ILE A 40 0.48 -8.81 0.65
C ILE A 40 1.99 -9.00 0.78
N ASN A 41 2.45 -10.24 0.81
CA ASN A 41 3.87 -10.52 1.02
C ASN A 41 4.60 -10.84 -0.29
N THR A 42 5.35 -9.88 -0.83
CA THR A 42 6.26 -10.12 -1.97
C THR A 42 7.71 -10.34 -1.56
N GLU A 43 8.05 -10.23 -0.27
CA GLU A 43 9.41 -10.53 0.21
C GLU A 43 9.64 -12.03 0.37
N HIS A 44 8.62 -12.76 0.83
CA HIS A 44 8.70 -14.20 0.98
C HIS A 44 7.51 -14.89 0.33
N GLY A 45 7.78 -15.96 -0.40
CA GLY A 45 6.76 -16.79 -1.02
C GLY A 45 6.71 -16.60 -2.52
N ALA A 46 5.55 -16.93 -3.10
CA ALA A 46 5.38 -17.06 -4.54
C ALA A 46 4.74 -15.82 -5.20
N ILE A 47 4.31 -14.83 -4.42
CA ILE A 47 3.61 -13.64 -4.93
C ILE A 47 4.62 -12.72 -5.61
N ASP A 48 4.48 -12.54 -6.92
CA ASP A 48 5.23 -11.53 -7.66
C ASP A 48 4.48 -10.19 -7.76
N ALA A 49 5.03 -9.23 -8.49
CA ALA A 49 4.41 -7.91 -8.62
C ALA A 49 3.08 -7.91 -9.40
N SER A 50 2.89 -8.85 -10.33
CA SER A 50 1.66 -9.01 -11.10
C SER A 50 0.56 -9.65 -10.23
N ASP A 51 0.93 -10.64 -9.44
CA ASP A 51 0.04 -11.25 -8.45
C ASP A 51 -0.42 -10.22 -7.41
N ALA A 52 0.53 -9.49 -6.82
CA ALA A 52 0.24 -8.47 -5.83
C ALA A 52 -0.65 -7.35 -6.39
N GLN A 53 -0.50 -6.99 -7.67
CA GLN A 53 -1.45 -6.11 -8.34
C GLN A 53 -2.87 -6.70 -8.29
N ALA A 54 -3.08 -7.95 -8.70
CA ALA A 54 -4.41 -8.58 -8.67
C ALA A 54 -5.00 -8.61 -7.24
N LEU A 55 -4.17 -8.90 -6.24
CA LEU A 55 -4.55 -8.88 -4.82
C LEU A 55 -4.93 -7.48 -4.33
N VAL A 56 -4.21 -6.43 -4.75
CA VAL A 56 -4.58 -5.03 -4.46
C VAL A 56 -5.97 -4.70 -5.02
N LEU A 57 -6.25 -5.11 -6.25
CA LEU A 57 -7.57 -4.89 -6.87
C LEU A 57 -8.67 -5.63 -6.08
N ALA A 58 -8.44 -6.91 -5.75
CA ALA A 58 -9.38 -7.72 -4.99
C ALA A 58 -9.66 -7.12 -3.60
N ALA A 59 -8.61 -6.71 -2.88
CA ALA A 59 -8.74 -6.10 -1.55
C ALA A 59 -9.60 -4.85 -1.58
N GLN A 60 -9.33 -3.94 -2.53
CA GLN A 60 -10.11 -2.72 -2.66
C GLN A 60 -11.57 -2.99 -3.05
N GLY A 61 -11.82 -3.99 -3.90
CA GLY A 61 -13.17 -4.44 -4.25
C GLY A 61 -13.93 -5.00 -3.04
N ALA A 62 -13.22 -5.72 -2.16
CA ALA A 62 -13.74 -6.31 -0.93
C ALA A 62 -13.81 -5.32 0.25
N GLY A 63 -13.45 -4.04 0.06
CA GLY A 63 -13.46 -3.02 1.12
C GLY A 63 -12.29 -3.10 2.13
N ILE A 64 -11.29 -3.93 1.84
CA ILE A 64 -10.08 -4.14 2.64
C ILE A 64 -8.98 -3.20 2.14
N ALA A 65 -8.17 -2.66 3.05
CA ALA A 65 -7.02 -1.84 2.66
C ALA A 65 -5.78 -2.73 2.40
N PRO A 66 -5.24 -2.77 1.17
CA PRO A 66 -4.04 -3.55 0.89
C PRO A 66 -2.78 -2.80 1.34
N ILE A 67 -1.97 -3.45 2.17
CA ILE A 67 -0.60 -3.05 2.49
C ILE A 67 0.34 -4.01 1.79
N TRP A 68 1.27 -3.48 1.00
CA TRP A 68 2.19 -4.27 0.21
C TRP A 68 3.55 -4.34 0.91
N ARG A 69 3.96 -5.54 1.34
CA ARG A 69 5.29 -5.80 1.91
C ARG A 69 6.32 -5.95 0.80
N VAL A 70 7.18 -4.95 0.66
CA VAL A 70 8.29 -4.92 -0.31
C VAL A 70 9.50 -5.69 0.22
N SER A 71 10.54 -5.85 -0.59
CA SER A 71 11.71 -6.68 -0.26
C SER A 71 12.77 -5.96 0.58
N GLY A 72 12.55 -4.68 0.92
CA GLY A 72 13.48 -3.84 1.68
C GLY A 72 13.37 -2.36 1.28
N VAL A 73 14.38 -1.56 1.62
CA VAL A 73 14.46 -0.13 1.27
C VAL A 73 14.70 0.05 -0.24
N ASN A 74 13.66 -0.22 -1.03
CA ASN A 74 13.69 -0.21 -2.49
C ASN A 74 12.69 0.80 -3.05
N ARG A 75 13.22 1.93 -3.55
CA ARG A 75 12.40 3.02 -4.12
C ARG A 75 11.53 2.56 -5.29
N GLY A 76 12.00 1.61 -6.09
CA GLY A 76 11.28 1.08 -7.25
C GLY A 76 10.06 0.26 -6.84
N GLU A 77 10.23 -0.63 -5.86
CA GLU A 77 9.15 -1.47 -5.32
C GLU A 77 8.12 -0.64 -4.56
N ILE A 78 8.57 0.28 -3.69
CA ILE A 78 7.69 1.20 -2.95
C ILE A 78 6.82 2.01 -3.92
N LYS A 79 7.44 2.61 -4.94
CA LYS A 79 6.72 3.37 -5.96
C LYS A 79 5.71 2.48 -6.69
N LYS A 80 6.12 1.31 -7.16
CA LYS A 80 5.25 0.38 -7.91
C LYS A 80 4.04 -0.05 -7.07
N ALA A 81 4.25 -0.41 -5.80
CA ALA A 81 3.17 -0.81 -4.89
C ALA A 81 2.13 0.30 -4.73
N LEU A 82 2.58 1.52 -4.47
CA LEU A 82 1.70 2.67 -4.29
C LEU A 82 1.07 3.13 -5.61
N ASP A 83 1.71 2.94 -6.77
CA ASP A 83 1.14 3.26 -8.09
C ASP A 83 0.06 2.26 -8.50
N TRP A 84 0.07 1.04 -7.95
CA TRP A 84 -1.05 0.11 -8.06
C TRP A 84 -2.17 0.40 -7.07
N GLY A 85 -1.98 1.33 -6.15
CA GLY A 85 -2.99 1.79 -5.20
C GLY A 85 -2.97 1.04 -3.88
N ALA A 86 -1.86 0.43 -3.49
CA ALA A 86 -1.67 0.01 -2.11
C ALA A 86 -1.95 1.20 -1.15
N ALA A 87 -2.66 0.93 -0.05
CA ALA A 87 -2.92 1.92 0.99
C ALA A 87 -1.64 2.30 1.76
N GLY A 88 -0.64 1.42 1.70
CA GLY A 88 0.65 1.62 2.32
C GLY A 88 1.65 0.56 1.90
N VAL A 89 2.88 0.73 2.39
CA VAL A 89 3.96 -0.24 2.22
C VAL A 89 4.44 -0.71 3.59
N PHE A 90 4.69 -2.01 3.69
CA PHE A 90 5.46 -2.59 4.79
C PHE A 90 6.89 -2.76 4.30
N VAL A 91 7.87 -2.17 4.99
CA VAL A 91 9.28 -2.32 4.63
C VAL A 91 10.02 -3.14 5.69
N PRO A 92 10.54 -4.33 5.35
CA PRO A 92 11.26 -5.18 6.29
C PRO A 92 12.64 -4.60 6.63
N GLU A 93 13.22 -5.10 7.72
CA GLU A 93 14.62 -4.88 8.12
C GLU A 93 15.08 -3.41 8.21
N ILE A 94 14.20 -2.49 8.63
CA ILE A 94 14.59 -1.12 8.99
C ILE A 94 15.45 -1.17 10.25
N ARG A 95 16.74 -0.82 10.13
CA ARG A 95 17.72 -0.91 11.22
C ARG A 95 18.18 0.45 11.71
N THR A 96 18.02 1.50 10.91
CA THR A 96 18.48 2.86 11.22
C THR A 96 17.40 3.92 10.99
N ALA A 97 17.60 5.11 11.54
CA ALA A 97 16.72 6.26 11.27
C ALA A 97 16.83 6.69 9.81
N GLU A 98 18.00 6.54 9.21
CA GLU A 98 18.29 6.81 7.82
C GLU A 98 17.51 5.87 6.90
N ASP A 99 17.42 4.57 7.23
CA ASP A 99 16.58 3.61 6.50
C ASP A 99 15.12 4.06 6.49
N ALA A 100 14.59 4.42 7.67
CA ALA A 100 13.22 4.89 7.80
C ALA A 100 12.98 6.19 6.99
N ALA A 101 13.93 7.13 7.03
CA ALA A 101 13.86 8.37 6.26
C ALA A 101 13.81 8.11 4.75
N LEU A 102 14.64 7.18 4.25
CA LEU A 102 14.66 6.79 2.84
C LEU A 102 13.33 6.18 2.39
N VAL A 103 12.69 5.38 3.23
CA VAL A 103 11.36 4.81 2.94
C VAL A 103 10.30 5.90 2.88
N VAL A 104 10.25 6.78 3.88
CA VAL A 104 9.28 7.90 3.90
C VAL A 104 9.46 8.78 2.68
N GLU A 105 10.69 9.13 2.34
CA GLU A 105 11.02 9.92 1.17
C GLU A 105 10.56 9.23 -0.13
N ALA A 106 10.74 7.91 -0.25
CA ALA A 106 10.30 7.12 -1.41
C ALA A 106 8.78 7.01 -1.53
N ALA A 107 8.05 7.07 -0.41
CA ALA A 107 6.60 6.92 -0.37
C ALA A 107 5.82 8.23 -0.59
N ARG A 108 6.50 9.39 -0.51
CA ARG A 108 5.87 10.73 -0.58
C ARG A 108 6.23 11.46 -1.88
N TYR A 109 5.25 12.14 -2.46
CA TYR A 109 5.46 13.05 -3.58
C TYR A 109 6.15 14.36 -3.15
N PRO A 110 6.86 15.06 -4.06
CA PRO A 110 7.41 16.39 -3.78
C PRO A 110 6.35 17.38 -3.30
N PRO A 111 6.69 18.30 -2.36
CA PRO A 111 8.00 18.50 -1.74
C PRO A 111 8.29 17.62 -0.52
N ALA A 112 7.34 16.79 -0.08
CA ALA A 112 7.49 15.98 1.14
C ALA A 112 8.36 14.72 0.95
N GLY A 113 8.73 14.40 -0.29
CA GLY A 113 9.60 13.27 -0.63
C GLY A 113 9.98 13.29 -2.12
N GLN A 114 10.41 12.14 -2.62
CA GLN A 114 10.97 11.96 -3.96
C GLN A 114 10.28 10.85 -4.77
N ARG A 115 9.04 10.49 -4.43
CA ARG A 115 8.24 9.56 -5.23
C ARG A 115 8.03 10.12 -6.64
N GLY A 116 8.43 9.35 -7.65
CA GLY A 116 8.20 9.70 -9.06
C GLY A 116 6.72 9.84 -9.40
N VAL A 117 6.38 10.78 -10.29
CA VAL A 117 4.98 11.15 -10.59
C VAL A 117 4.49 10.49 -11.87
N ASP A 118 3.80 9.35 -11.75
CA ASP A 118 2.88 8.85 -12.78
C ASP A 118 1.75 7.98 -12.17
N PRO A 119 0.95 8.50 -11.21
CA PRO A 119 -0.10 7.70 -10.59
C PRO A 119 -1.24 7.44 -11.57
N ARG A 120 -1.17 6.38 -12.36
CA ARG A 120 -2.21 6.03 -13.34
C ARG A 120 -3.47 5.51 -12.67
N ARG A 121 -3.40 4.31 -12.08
CA ARG A 121 -4.58 3.66 -11.47
C ARG A 121 -5.19 4.48 -10.32
N PRO A 122 -4.41 5.06 -9.38
CA PRO A 122 -4.97 5.81 -8.26
C PRO A 122 -5.70 7.09 -8.69
N THR A 123 -5.33 7.66 -9.85
CA THR A 123 -6.06 8.79 -10.46
C THR A 123 -7.13 8.35 -11.45
N ARG A 124 -7.59 7.08 -11.38
CA ARG A 124 -8.58 6.51 -12.30
C ARG A 124 -8.18 6.71 -13.76
N TYR A 125 -6.91 6.46 -14.07
CA TYR A 125 -6.33 6.56 -15.40
C TYR A 125 -6.45 7.96 -16.02
N GLY A 126 -6.34 9.01 -15.19
CA GLY A 126 -6.46 10.41 -15.62
C GLY A 126 -7.87 11.00 -15.47
N MET A 127 -8.85 10.24 -14.99
CA MET A 127 -10.21 10.73 -14.76
C MET A 127 -10.37 11.46 -13.42
N ALA A 128 -9.40 11.37 -12.51
CA ALA A 128 -9.39 12.10 -11.26
C ALA A 128 -8.28 13.16 -11.22
N ASP A 129 -8.48 14.22 -10.42
CA ASP A 129 -7.48 15.26 -10.23
C ASP A 129 -6.18 14.70 -9.64
N LYS A 130 -5.13 14.73 -10.46
CA LYS A 130 -3.78 14.26 -10.13
C LYS A 130 -3.17 15.05 -8.97
N ARG A 131 -3.31 16.38 -8.95
CA ARG A 131 -2.71 17.23 -7.90
C ARG A 131 -3.41 16.96 -6.57
N ALA A 132 -4.73 16.92 -6.58
CA ALA A 132 -5.51 16.61 -5.37
C ALA A 132 -5.20 15.19 -4.87
N TYR A 133 -5.01 14.21 -5.76
CA TYR A 133 -4.55 12.88 -5.38
C TYR A 133 -3.16 12.90 -4.72
N MET A 134 -2.18 13.61 -5.31
CA MET A 134 -0.82 13.66 -4.76
C MET A 134 -0.79 14.25 -3.35
N GLN A 135 -1.58 15.31 -3.10
CA GLN A 135 -1.73 15.92 -1.78
C GLN A 135 -2.31 14.91 -0.78
N ARG A 136 -3.45 14.29 -1.11
CA ARG A 136 -4.05 13.25 -0.26
C ARG A 136 -3.11 12.08 -0.02
N ALA A 137 -2.41 11.60 -1.04
CA ALA A 137 -1.49 10.46 -0.90
C ALA A 137 -0.35 10.76 0.09
N ASN A 138 0.14 12.00 0.15
CA ASN A 138 1.13 12.39 1.15
C ASN A 138 0.58 12.33 2.58
N ASP A 139 -0.70 12.65 2.74
CA ASP A 139 -1.36 12.65 4.04
C ASP A 139 -1.82 11.26 4.46
N GLU A 140 -2.22 10.39 3.54
CA GLU A 140 -2.96 9.15 3.83
C GLU A 140 -2.12 7.88 3.73
N VAL A 141 -1.08 7.84 2.88
CA VAL A 141 -0.29 6.61 2.66
C VAL A 141 0.43 6.20 3.95
N VAL A 142 0.19 4.96 4.37
CA VAL A 142 0.86 4.37 5.53
C VAL A 142 2.24 3.83 5.14
N VAL A 143 3.22 4.08 5.99
CA VAL A 143 4.54 3.46 5.93
C VAL A 143 4.72 2.74 7.25
N CYS A 144 4.92 1.43 7.19
CA CYS A 144 5.07 0.55 8.35
C CYS A 144 6.31 -0.34 8.20
#